data_AF-A0A286SD23-F1
#
_entry.id   AF-A0A286SD23-F1
#
_cell.length_a   1.000
_cell.length_b   1.000
_cell.length_c   1.000
_cell.angle_alpha   90.00
_cell.angle_beta   90.00
_cell.angle_gamma   90.00
#
_symmetry.space_group_name_H-M   'P 1'
#
loop_
_entity.id
_entity.type
_entity.pdbx_description
1 polymer ?
#
loop_
_entity_poly.entity_id
_entity_poly.type
_entity_poly.pdbx_seq_one_letter_code
_entity_poly.pdbx_strand_id
1 'polypeptide(L)'
;DLRGDRQPEFTQVDIETSFLTAEEIQTYTEEMLAKVMREVMNQEITLPFPRMTYDDAMARYGVDKPDTRFAMELIEMKDAVSDIEFKVFQSTLENGGAVKALNAKGAASKYSRKDMDNLGQWLSQFGAKGLAWVKVEEDGLKGPIAKFLVEKQEEIIQATAAEVGDLLMFVADKKEVVAASLGALRNRLGKELELIDEDTFNFLW
;
A
#
# COMPACT_ATOMS: atom_id res chain seq x y z
N ASP A 1 12.33 -20.22 11.00
CA ASP A 1 12.20 -18.80 10.62
C ASP A 1 11.30 -18.13 11.64
N LEU A 2 11.90 -17.67 12.76
CA LEU A 2 11.20 -16.97 13.84
C LEU A 2 11.03 -15.51 13.41
N ARG A 3 10.04 -15.27 12.56
CA ARG A 3 9.50 -13.92 12.39
C ARG A 3 8.77 -13.55 13.69
N GLY A 4 8.77 -12.28 14.07
CA GLY A 4 8.31 -11.82 15.39
C GLY A 4 6.88 -12.22 15.78
N ASP A 5 6.08 -12.67 14.81
CA ASP A 5 4.70 -13.12 14.92
C ASP A 5 4.53 -14.65 14.94
N ARG A 6 5.62 -15.44 14.96
CA ARG A 6 5.55 -16.92 14.91
C ARG A 6 6.19 -17.56 16.13
N GLN A 7 5.41 -18.39 16.81
CA GLN A 7 5.86 -19.27 17.87
C GLN A 7 5.84 -20.73 17.40
N PRO A 8 6.75 -21.61 17.89
CA PRO A 8 6.69 -23.05 17.58
C PRO A 8 5.36 -23.69 17.98
N GLU A 9 4.71 -23.15 19.02
CA GLU A 9 3.41 -23.58 19.53
C GLU A 9 2.48 -22.37 19.60
N PHE A 10 1.23 -22.54 19.17
CA PHE A 10 0.18 -21.51 19.20
C PHE A 10 -1.20 -22.17 19.34
N THR A 11 -2.20 -21.39 19.75
CA THR A 11 -3.58 -21.86 19.95
C THR A 11 -4.48 -21.39 18.82
N GLN A 12 -5.34 -22.27 18.33
CA GLN A 12 -6.36 -21.97 17.34
C GLN A 12 -7.75 -22.17 17.94
N VAL A 13 -8.70 -21.32 17.51
CA VAL A 13 -10.14 -21.59 17.68
C VAL A 13 -10.58 -22.30 16.40
N ASP A 14 -10.64 -23.63 16.47
CA ASP A 14 -10.96 -24.48 15.32
C ASP A 14 -12.48 -24.60 15.17
N ILE A 15 -13.00 -24.35 13.96
CA ILE A 15 -14.43 -24.35 13.64
C ILE A 15 -14.63 -25.12 12.35
N GLU A 16 -15.37 -26.22 12.43
CA GLU A 16 -15.81 -27.02 11.29
C GLU A 16 -17.33 -27.09 11.27
N THR A 17 -17.95 -27.02 10.08
CA THR A 17 -19.41 -27.02 9.94
C THR A 17 -19.85 -27.99 8.85
N SER A 18 -21.08 -28.50 8.93
CA SER A 18 -21.66 -29.34 7.89
C SER A 18 -22.78 -28.60 7.20
N PHE A 19 -22.84 -28.72 5.87
CA PHE A 19 -23.91 -28.18 5.03
C PHE A 19 -24.04 -26.65 5.03
N LEU A 20 -23.02 -25.91 5.49
CA LEU A 20 -22.96 -24.46 5.36
C LEU A 20 -22.13 -24.03 4.15
N THR A 21 -22.50 -22.89 3.57
CA THR A 21 -21.75 -22.16 2.56
C THR A 21 -20.64 -21.31 3.19
N ALA A 22 -19.69 -20.85 2.37
CA ALA A 22 -18.64 -19.94 2.82
C ALA A 22 -19.19 -18.65 3.44
N GLU A 23 -20.26 -18.08 2.88
CA GLU A 23 -20.88 -16.85 3.38
C GLU A 23 -21.55 -17.05 4.75
N GLU A 24 -22.17 -18.20 4.98
CA GLU A 24 -22.74 -18.55 6.29
C GLU A 24 -21.64 -18.72 7.34
N ILE A 25 -20.52 -19.39 7.00
CA ILE A 25 -19.37 -19.53 7.90
C ILE A 25 -18.75 -18.16 8.24
N GLN A 26 -18.61 -17.28 7.25
CA GLN A 26 -18.12 -15.91 7.46
C GLN A 26 -19.05 -15.14 8.40
N THR A 27 -20.37 -15.26 8.21
CA THR A 27 -21.38 -14.60 9.06
C THR A 27 -21.27 -15.05 10.52
N TYR A 28 -21.15 -16.37 10.77
CA TYR A 28 -20.93 -16.88 12.13
C TYR A 28 -19.61 -16.40 12.74
N THR A 29 -18.56 -16.29 11.93
CA THR A 29 -17.25 -15.80 12.37
C THR A 29 -17.32 -14.31 12.73
N GLU A 30 -18.01 -13.52 11.93
CA GLU A 30 -18.29 -12.10 12.17
C GLU A 30 -19.05 -11.87 13.48
N GLU A 31 -20.12 -12.63 13.71
CA GLU A 31 -20.91 -12.57 14.96
C GLU A 31 -20.07 -12.95 16.19
N MET A 32 -19.23 -13.98 16.06
CA MET A 32 -18.30 -14.39 17.11
C MET A 32 -17.31 -13.27 17.43
N LEU A 33 -16.68 -12.66 16.41
CA LEU A 33 -15.74 -11.57 16.59
C LEU A 33 -16.41 -10.33 17.19
N ALA A 34 -17.62 -9.98 16.75
CA ALA A 34 -18.38 -8.86 17.30
C ALA A 34 -18.68 -9.06 18.80
N LYS A 35 -19.05 -10.29 19.19
CA LYS A 35 -19.26 -10.62 20.59
C LYS A 35 -17.96 -10.49 21.41
N VAL A 36 -16.84 -11.00 20.90
CA VAL A 36 -15.53 -10.90 21.58
C VAL A 36 -15.10 -9.44 21.75
N MET A 37 -15.20 -8.64 20.68
CA MET A 37 -14.85 -7.22 20.73
C MET A 37 -15.70 -6.47 21.75
N ARG A 38 -17.02 -6.72 21.79
CA ARG A 38 -17.91 -6.10 22.77
C ARG A 38 -17.60 -6.54 24.20
N GLU A 39 -17.46 -7.84 24.46
CA GLU A 39 -17.35 -8.37 25.82
C GLU A 39 -15.94 -8.21 26.43
N VAL A 40 -14.89 -8.22 25.60
CA VAL A 40 -13.49 -8.18 26.06
C VAL A 40 -12.87 -6.80 25.84
N MET A 41 -13.09 -6.19 24.68
CA MET A 41 -12.49 -4.91 24.32
C MET A 41 -13.42 -3.72 24.63
N ASN A 42 -14.68 -3.97 24.99
CA ASN A 42 -15.71 -2.94 25.17
C ASN A 42 -15.85 -2.03 23.94
N GLN A 43 -15.74 -2.62 22.75
CA GLN A 43 -15.87 -1.95 21.47
C GLN A 43 -16.92 -2.64 20.59
N GLU A 44 -17.81 -1.86 20.01
CA GLU A 44 -18.75 -2.34 18.99
C GLU A 44 -18.06 -2.31 17.62
N ILE A 45 -18.21 -3.37 16.84
CA ILE A 45 -17.73 -3.44 15.45
C ILE A 45 -18.92 -3.57 14.50
N THR A 46 -18.80 -2.99 13.31
CA THR A 46 -19.90 -2.98 12.34
C THR A 46 -19.91 -4.26 11.52
N LEU A 47 -21.09 -4.88 11.41
CA LEU A 47 -21.35 -6.03 10.54
C LEU A 47 -22.27 -5.63 9.38
N PRO A 48 -22.19 -6.30 8.21
CA PRO A 48 -21.17 -7.30 7.88
C PRO A 48 -19.81 -6.66 7.62
N PHE A 49 -18.73 -7.44 7.69
CA PHE A 49 -17.41 -6.93 7.33
C PHE A 49 -17.34 -6.61 5.83
N PRO A 50 -16.61 -5.55 5.44
CA PRO A 50 -16.33 -5.29 4.04
C PRO A 50 -15.58 -6.47 3.42
N ARG A 51 -15.90 -6.76 2.16
CA ARG A 51 -15.27 -7.83 1.38
C ARG A 51 -14.41 -7.24 0.27
N MET A 52 -13.24 -7.80 0.08
CA MET A 52 -12.26 -7.40 -0.93
C MET A 52 -11.78 -8.64 -1.67
N THR A 53 -11.76 -8.59 -3.00
CA THR A 53 -11.16 -9.69 -3.76
C THR A 53 -9.65 -9.70 -3.55
N TYR A 54 -9.02 -10.86 -3.71
CA TYR A 54 -7.56 -10.97 -3.70
C TYR A 54 -6.92 -10.00 -4.71
N ASP A 55 -7.50 -9.91 -5.92
CA ASP A 55 -6.99 -9.03 -6.97
C ASP A 55 -7.10 -7.55 -6.58
N ASP A 56 -8.19 -7.13 -5.92
CA ASP A 56 -8.33 -5.77 -5.40
C ASP A 56 -7.31 -5.48 -4.28
N ALA A 57 -7.12 -6.43 -3.35
CA ALA A 57 -6.16 -6.29 -2.26
C ALA A 57 -4.73 -6.12 -2.81
N MET A 58 -4.34 -6.96 -3.77
CA MET A 58 -3.04 -6.88 -4.43
C MET A 58 -2.91 -5.63 -5.31
N ALA A 59 -3.96 -5.23 -6.01
CA ALA A 59 -3.94 -4.06 -6.88
C ALA A 59 -3.82 -2.75 -6.09
N ARG A 60 -4.56 -2.62 -4.98
CA ARG A 60 -4.69 -1.38 -4.19
C ARG A 60 -3.71 -1.31 -3.02
N TYR A 61 -3.27 -2.43 -2.46
CA TYR A 61 -2.43 -2.44 -1.26
C TYR A 61 -1.12 -3.23 -1.42
N GLY A 62 -0.99 -4.03 -2.48
CA GLY A 62 0.21 -4.82 -2.73
C GLY A 62 0.39 -6.01 -1.77
N VAL A 63 -0.63 -6.32 -0.97
CA VAL A 63 -0.64 -7.41 0.02
C VAL A 63 -2.07 -7.93 0.19
N ASP A 64 -2.21 -9.23 0.45
CA ASP A 64 -3.47 -9.95 0.64
C ASP A 64 -4.07 -9.79 2.05
N LYS A 65 -3.36 -9.11 2.94
CA LYS A 65 -3.78 -8.73 4.30
C LYS A 65 -3.60 -7.22 4.51
N PRO A 66 -4.34 -6.37 3.77
CA PRO A 66 -4.14 -4.94 3.80
C PRO A 66 -4.53 -4.33 5.14
N ASP A 67 -3.73 -3.38 5.62
CA ASP A 67 -4.16 -2.51 6.70
C ASP A 67 -5.01 -1.37 6.12
N THR A 68 -6.33 -1.45 6.28
CA THR A 68 -7.31 -0.51 5.72
C THR A 68 -7.64 0.64 6.65
N ARG A 69 -6.95 0.79 7.80
CA ARG A 69 -7.18 1.88 8.76
C ARG A 69 -6.68 3.24 8.26
N PHE A 70 -5.82 3.24 7.25
CA PHE A 70 -5.30 4.45 6.62
C PHE A 70 -5.37 4.35 5.09
N ALA A 71 -5.29 5.49 4.42
CA ALA A 71 -5.34 5.58 2.96
C ALA A 71 -4.01 5.13 2.30
N MET A 72 -3.51 5.89 1.32
CA MET A 72 -2.26 5.61 0.61
C MET A 72 -2.28 4.28 -0.17
N GLU A 73 -3.29 4.12 -1.02
CA GLU A 73 -3.36 2.99 -1.95
C GLU A 73 -2.31 3.11 -3.06
N LEU A 74 -1.97 1.96 -3.68
CA LEU A 74 -1.12 1.87 -4.85
C LEU A 74 -1.88 2.41 -6.08
N ILE A 75 -1.29 3.41 -6.72
CA ILE A 75 -1.89 4.14 -7.84
C ILE A 75 -1.26 3.63 -9.14
N GLU A 76 -2.07 3.13 -10.07
CA GLU A 76 -1.59 2.73 -11.40
C GLU A 76 -1.16 3.96 -12.20
N MET A 77 0.07 3.96 -12.70
CA MET A 77 0.65 5.12 -13.38
C MET A 77 0.85 4.90 -14.87
N LYS A 78 0.61 3.69 -15.40
CA LYS A 78 0.82 3.34 -16.80
C LYS A 78 0.32 4.43 -17.77
N ASP A 79 -0.91 4.88 -17.61
CA ASP A 79 -1.52 5.84 -18.55
C ASP A 79 -0.95 7.26 -18.42
N ALA A 80 -0.49 7.64 -17.22
CA ALA A 80 0.11 8.95 -16.97
C ALA A 80 1.59 9.01 -17.38
N VAL A 81 2.26 7.86 -17.52
CA VAL A 81 3.72 7.80 -17.72
C VAL A 81 4.17 6.94 -18.92
N SER A 82 3.25 6.50 -19.79
CA SER A 82 3.61 5.69 -20.97
C SER A 82 4.52 6.45 -21.93
N ASP A 83 4.31 7.76 -22.05
CA ASP A 83 4.90 8.60 -23.09
C ASP A 83 6.09 9.43 -22.59
N ILE A 84 6.49 9.29 -21.31
CA ILE A 84 7.62 10.05 -20.77
C ILE A 84 8.95 9.42 -21.20
N GLU A 85 9.96 10.24 -21.48
CA GLU A 85 11.31 9.80 -21.84
C GLU A 85 12.14 9.30 -20.63
N PHE A 86 11.52 8.55 -19.73
CA PHE A 86 12.20 7.91 -18.62
C PHE A 86 12.36 6.41 -18.89
N LYS A 87 13.55 6.02 -19.34
CA LYS A 87 13.88 4.64 -19.77
C LYS A 87 13.45 3.56 -18.79
N VAL A 88 13.51 3.79 -17.49
CA VAL A 88 13.11 2.81 -16.47
C VAL A 88 11.60 2.53 -16.56
N PHE A 89 10.76 3.53 -16.75
CA PHE A 89 9.31 3.33 -16.85
C PHE A 89 8.95 2.74 -18.21
N GLN A 90 9.48 3.29 -19.31
CA GLN A 90 9.24 2.78 -20.66
C GLN A 90 9.61 1.29 -20.78
N SER A 91 10.85 0.93 -20.41
CA SER A 91 11.30 -0.46 -20.53
C SER A 91 10.51 -1.41 -19.64
N THR A 92 10.05 -0.98 -18.46
CA THR A 92 9.19 -1.80 -17.61
C THR A 92 7.84 -2.05 -18.26
N LEU A 93 7.20 -1.02 -18.83
CA LEU A 93 5.90 -1.14 -19.49
C LEU A 93 5.97 -1.97 -20.78
N GLU A 94 7.02 -1.78 -21.60
CA GLU A 94 7.29 -2.57 -22.80
C GLU A 94 7.47 -4.06 -22.49
N ASN A 95 8.08 -4.39 -21.34
CA ASN A 95 8.29 -5.76 -20.90
C ASN A 95 7.07 -6.36 -20.15
N GLY A 96 5.92 -5.69 -20.14
CA GLY A 96 4.70 -6.15 -19.49
C GLY A 96 4.70 -6.04 -17.96
N GLY A 97 5.62 -5.26 -17.40
CA GLY A 97 5.65 -4.91 -15.98
C GLY A 97 4.58 -3.88 -15.59
N ALA A 98 4.74 -3.28 -14.43
CA ALA A 98 3.85 -2.25 -13.92
C ALA A 98 4.64 -1.05 -13.38
N VAL A 99 4.06 0.13 -13.47
CA VAL A 99 4.55 1.34 -12.82
C VAL A 99 3.46 1.81 -11.89
N LYS A 100 3.70 1.75 -10.58
CA LYS A 100 2.75 2.24 -9.58
C LYS A 100 3.38 3.27 -8.67
N ALA A 101 2.53 4.12 -8.11
CA ALA A 101 2.93 5.16 -7.19
C ALA A 101 2.25 5.02 -5.82
N LEU A 102 2.88 5.63 -4.80
CA LEU A 102 2.24 6.02 -3.55
C LEU A 102 2.29 7.55 -3.44
N ASN A 103 1.23 8.13 -2.87
CA ASN A 103 1.21 9.52 -2.46
C ASN A 103 1.22 9.61 -0.92
N ALA A 104 2.34 10.03 -0.34
CA ALA A 104 2.43 10.36 1.08
C ALA A 104 2.09 11.84 1.31
N LYS A 105 0.85 12.06 1.74
CA LYS A 105 0.26 13.37 1.96
C LYS A 105 1.06 14.21 2.97
N GLY A 106 1.44 15.43 2.59
CA GLY A 106 2.17 16.37 3.45
C GLY A 106 3.55 15.88 3.91
N ALA A 107 4.12 14.85 3.29
CA ALA A 107 5.36 14.21 3.74
C ALA A 107 6.63 14.77 3.08
N ALA A 108 6.52 15.70 2.13
CA ALA A 108 7.68 16.22 1.38
C ALA A 108 8.76 16.80 2.29
N SER A 109 8.39 17.54 3.34
CA SER A 109 9.36 18.14 4.28
C SER A 109 9.92 17.15 5.30
N LYS A 110 9.23 16.02 5.53
CA LYS A 110 9.62 15.00 6.51
C LYS A 110 10.75 14.09 6.04
N TYR A 111 10.91 13.91 4.73
CA TYR A 111 11.92 13.04 4.14
C TYR A 111 13.02 13.84 3.43
N SER A 112 14.26 13.66 3.85
CA SER A 112 15.45 14.18 3.15
C SER A 112 15.82 13.28 1.96
N ARG A 113 16.69 13.76 1.06
CA ARG A 113 17.23 12.92 -0.03
C ARG A 113 17.90 11.65 0.50
N LYS A 114 18.61 11.75 1.64
CA LYS A 114 19.25 10.61 2.29
C LYS A 114 18.23 9.59 2.77
N ASP A 115 17.11 10.04 3.31
CA ASP A 115 16.04 9.14 3.76
C ASP A 115 15.42 8.41 2.56
N MET A 116 15.21 9.10 1.44
CA MET A 116 14.73 8.48 0.21
C MET A 116 15.73 7.46 -0.36
N ASP A 117 17.03 7.77 -0.34
CA ASP A 117 18.08 6.83 -0.75
C ASP A 117 18.08 5.57 0.15
N ASN A 118 17.90 5.74 1.47
CA ASN A 118 17.77 4.63 2.41
C ASN A 118 16.51 3.80 2.19
N LEU A 119 15.37 4.44 1.87
CA LEU A 119 14.13 3.73 1.50
C LEU A 119 14.35 2.91 0.22
N GLY A 120 15.01 3.48 -0.78
CA GLY A 120 15.39 2.76 -2.01
C GLY A 120 16.27 1.55 -1.75
N GLN A 121 17.27 1.67 -0.88
CA GLN A 121 18.11 0.53 -0.47
C GLN A 121 17.30 -0.53 0.28
N TRP A 122 16.46 -0.10 1.22
CA TRP A 122 15.59 -1.00 1.98
C TRP A 122 14.63 -1.78 1.07
N LEU A 123 14.15 -1.18 -0.02
CA LEU A 123 13.27 -1.86 -0.97
C LEU A 123 13.93 -3.01 -1.75
N SER A 124 15.26 -3.06 -1.80
CA SER A 124 15.98 -4.13 -2.50
C SER A 124 15.69 -5.53 -1.95
N GLN A 125 15.34 -5.65 -0.66
CA GLN A 125 14.94 -6.93 -0.06
C GLN A 125 13.61 -7.48 -0.62
N PHE A 126 12.80 -6.61 -1.23
CA PHE A 126 11.55 -6.98 -1.92
C PHE A 126 11.74 -7.11 -3.44
N GLY A 127 13.00 -7.05 -3.91
CA GLY A 127 13.38 -7.23 -5.31
C GLY A 127 13.40 -5.94 -6.14
N ALA A 128 12.98 -4.79 -5.60
CA ALA A 128 13.03 -3.53 -6.34
C ALA A 128 14.47 -3.08 -6.58
N LYS A 129 14.74 -2.57 -7.78
CA LYS A 129 16.06 -2.05 -8.17
C LYS A 129 16.29 -0.60 -7.76
N GLY A 130 15.25 0.09 -7.30
CA GLY A 130 15.32 1.47 -6.85
C GLY A 130 13.96 2.04 -6.52
N LEU A 131 13.98 3.25 -5.95
CA LEU A 131 12.81 4.04 -5.63
C LEU A 131 12.91 5.37 -6.38
N ALA A 132 12.03 5.57 -7.36
CA ALA A 132 11.86 6.86 -7.99
C ALA A 132 10.98 7.75 -7.08
N TRP A 133 11.28 9.04 -6.98
CA TRP A 133 10.47 9.94 -6.16
C TRP A 133 10.54 11.39 -6.62
N VAL A 134 9.49 12.14 -6.30
CA VAL A 134 9.44 13.60 -6.41
C VAL A 134 8.63 14.18 -5.25
N LYS A 135 8.99 15.40 -4.85
CA LYS A 135 8.21 16.25 -3.96
C LYS A 135 7.36 17.18 -4.81
N VAL A 136 6.13 17.42 -4.37
CA VAL A 136 5.25 18.41 -4.96
C VAL A 136 5.50 19.74 -4.26
N GLU A 137 6.04 20.71 -4.98
CA GLU A 137 6.29 22.07 -4.50
C GLU A 137 5.41 23.07 -5.27
N GLU A 138 5.35 24.32 -4.82
CA GLU A 138 4.54 25.37 -5.47
C GLU A 138 4.96 25.60 -6.94
N ASP A 139 6.24 25.41 -7.25
CA ASP A 139 6.83 25.56 -8.58
C ASP A 139 6.84 24.24 -9.39
N GLY A 140 6.20 23.18 -8.90
CA GLY A 140 6.03 21.90 -9.58
C GLY A 140 6.76 20.74 -8.90
N LEU A 141 7.06 19.70 -9.69
CA LEU A 141 7.72 18.50 -9.15
C LEU A 141 9.22 18.72 -8.97
N LYS A 142 9.76 18.40 -7.78
CA LYS A 142 11.21 18.40 -7.50
C LYS A 142 11.71 17.04 -7.05
N GLY A 143 12.80 16.58 -7.65
CA GLY A 143 13.42 15.31 -7.27
C GLY A 143 14.28 14.70 -8.39
N PRO A 144 14.88 13.53 -8.16
CA PRO A 144 15.80 12.89 -9.10
C PRO A 144 15.23 12.65 -10.50
N ILE A 145 13.91 12.44 -10.59
CA ILE A 145 13.24 12.15 -11.86
C ILE A 145 12.38 13.31 -12.38
N ALA A 146 12.30 14.44 -11.66
CA ALA A 146 11.37 15.54 -11.98
C ALA A 146 11.51 16.05 -13.41
N LYS A 147 12.73 16.18 -13.92
CA LYS A 147 13.00 16.63 -15.30
C LYS A 147 12.35 15.77 -16.38
N PHE A 148 12.07 14.50 -16.09
CA PHE A 148 11.42 13.58 -17.03
C PHE A 148 9.88 13.63 -16.92
N LEU A 149 9.35 14.25 -15.88
CA LEU A 149 7.92 14.31 -15.59
C LEU A 149 7.28 15.65 -15.99
N VAL A 150 8.08 16.65 -16.41
CA VAL A 150 7.62 18.03 -16.65
C VAL A 150 6.45 18.08 -17.63
N GLU A 151 6.53 17.36 -18.74
CA GLU A 151 5.47 17.36 -19.78
C GLU A 151 4.19 16.62 -19.36
N LYS A 152 4.26 15.80 -18.30
CA LYS A 152 3.16 14.98 -17.78
C LYS A 152 2.80 15.31 -16.33
N GLN A 153 3.22 16.48 -15.88
CA GLN A 153 3.09 16.86 -14.47
C GLN A 153 1.61 16.94 -14.06
N GLU A 154 0.75 17.50 -14.92
CA GLU A 154 -0.68 17.64 -14.64
C GLU A 154 -1.36 16.27 -14.54
N GLU A 155 -1.10 15.35 -15.48
CA GLU A 155 -1.67 14.00 -15.46
C GLU A 155 -1.20 13.20 -14.24
N ILE A 156 0.08 13.35 -13.85
CA ILE A 156 0.63 12.68 -12.66
C ILE A 156 -0.02 13.23 -11.39
N ILE A 157 -0.13 14.55 -11.26
CA ILE A 157 -0.78 15.21 -10.11
C ILE A 157 -2.24 14.77 -10.02
N GLN A 158 -2.96 14.75 -11.14
CA GLN A 158 -4.35 14.33 -11.19
C GLN A 158 -4.51 12.85 -10.81
N ALA A 159 -3.71 11.96 -11.39
CA ALA A 159 -3.79 10.52 -11.11
C ALA A 159 -3.45 10.20 -9.65
N THR A 160 -2.49 10.92 -9.07
CA THR A 160 -2.05 10.74 -7.68
C THR A 160 -2.84 11.56 -6.66
N ALA A 161 -3.79 12.37 -7.14
CA ALA A 161 -4.49 13.40 -6.38
C ALA A 161 -3.53 14.23 -5.51
N ALA A 162 -2.36 14.59 -6.03
CA ALA A 162 -1.30 15.19 -5.25
C ALA A 162 -1.50 16.70 -5.04
N GLU A 163 -1.04 17.19 -3.90
CA GLU A 163 -1.09 18.58 -3.49
C GLU A 163 0.30 19.07 -3.10
N VAL A 164 0.49 20.39 -3.05
CA VAL A 164 1.76 20.98 -2.60
C VAL A 164 2.09 20.48 -1.19
N GLY A 165 3.32 20.00 -0.99
CA GLY A 165 3.77 19.37 0.24
C GLY A 165 3.72 17.83 0.22
N ASP A 166 3.16 17.22 -0.82
CA ASP A 166 3.10 15.77 -0.97
C ASP A 166 4.42 15.15 -1.46
N LEU A 167 4.64 13.89 -1.11
CA LEU A 167 5.75 13.08 -1.58
C LEU A 167 5.22 11.93 -2.44
N LEU A 168 5.58 11.94 -3.72
CA LEU A 168 5.27 10.87 -4.67
C LEU A 168 6.44 9.90 -4.78
N MET A 169 6.15 8.62 -4.67
CA MET A 169 7.11 7.52 -4.71
C MET A 169 6.67 6.48 -5.73
N PHE A 170 7.58 6.02 -6.57
CA PHE A 170 7.29 5.16 -7.71
C PHE A 170 8.20 3.93 -7.70
N VAL A 171 7.59 2.77 -8.00
CA VAL A 171 8.32 1.55 -8.33
C VAL A 171 7.86 1.07 -9.70
N ALA A 172 8.84 0.76 -10.54
CA ALA A 172 8.64 0.27 -11.90
C ALA A 172 9.40 -1.04 -12.07
N ASP A 173 8.70 -2.16 -12.00
CA ASP A 173 9.28 -3.51 -12.14
C ASP A 173 8.16 -4.51 -12.53
N LYS A 174 8.41 -5.82 -12.37
CA LYS A 174 7.39 -6.86 -12.46
C LYS A 174 6.28 -6.61 -11.43
N LYS A 175 5.05 -7.02 -11.75
CA LYS A 175 3.86 -6.76 -10.94
C LYS A 175 4.02 -7.22 -9.48
N GLU A 176 4.62 -8.39 -9.27
CA GLU A 176 4.83 -8.96 -7.94
C GLU A 176 5.85 -8.16 -7.13
N VAL A 177 6.92 -7.67 -7.77
CA VAL A 177 7.93 -6.82 -7.15
C VAL A 177 7.35 -5.46 -6.78
N VAL A 178 6.55 -4.87 -7.67
CA VAL A 178 5.84 -3.61 -7.42
C VAL A 178 4.91 -3.75 -6.22
N ALA A 179 4.07 -4.79 -6.21
CA ALA A 179 3.14 -5.07 -5.11
C ALA A 179 3.89 -5.26 -3.78
N ALA A 180 4.88 -6.16 -3.73
CA ALA A 180 5.64 -6.43 -2.52
C ALA A 180 6.37 -5.19 -2.00
N SER A 181 6.99 -4.41 -2.90
CA SER A 181 7.77 -3.23 -2.54
C SER A 181 6.90 -2.09 -2.04
N LEU A 182 5.85 -1.72 -2.79
CA LEU A 182 4.98 -0.61 -2.42
C LEU A 182 4.06 -0.97 -1.26
N GLY A 183 3.58 -2.22 -1.15
CA GLY A 183 2.80 -2.66 0.00
C GLY A 183 3.61 -2.63 1.30
N ALA A 184 4.88 -3.07 1.25
CA ALA A 184 5.78 -2.97 2.40
C ALA A 184 6.11 -1.51 2.74
N LEU A 185 6.41 -0.68 1.73
CA LEU A 185 6.70 0.75 1.93
C LEU A 185 5.50 1.47 2.52
N ARG A 186 4.29 1.23 2.00
CA ARG A 186 3.03 1.78 2.52
C ARG A 186 2.87 1.49 4.00
N ASN A 187 3.03 0.24 4.43
CA ASN A 187 2.88 -0.14 5.84
C ASN A 187 3.96 0.49 6.74
N ARG A 188 5.18 0.63 6.21
CA ARG A 188 6.26 1.33 6.92
C ARG A 188 5.94 2.81 7.09
N LEU A 189 5.51 3.49 6.02
CA LEU A 189 5.14 4.90 6.05
C LEU A 189 3.91 5.15 6.92
N GLY A 190 2.91 4.26 6.91
CA GLY A 190 1.74 4.35 7.78
C GLY A 190 2.12 4.44 9.26
N LYS A 191 3.16 3.71 9.67
CA LYS A 191 3.73 3.78 11.04
C LYS A 191 4.58 5.03 11.25
N GLU A 192 5.53 5.30 10.36
CA GLU A 192 6.46 6.45 10.49
C GLU A 192 5.73 7.80 10.46
N LEU A 193 4.62 7.88 9.74
CA LEU A 193 3.79 9.09 9.61
C LEU A 193 2.61 9.12 10.57
N GLU A 194 2.49 8.14 11.47
CA GLU A 194 1.42 8.04 12.48
C GLU A 194 0.01 8.12 11.84
N LEU A 195 -0.18 7.45 10.70
CA LEU A 195 -1.45 7.44 9.97
C LEU A 195 -2.42 6.36 10.49
N ILE A 196 -1.93 5.47 11.33
CA ILE A 196 -2.67 4.33 11.85
C ILE A 196 -3.29 4.75 13.19
N ASP A 197 -4.61 4.75 13.25
CA ASP A 197 -5.32 4.79 14.52
C ASP A 197 -5.23 3.42 15.20
N GLU A 198 -4.43 3.36 16.27
CA GLU A 198 -4.16 2.12 17.01
C GLU A 198 -5.34 1.65 17.87
N ASP A 199 -6.33 2.52 18.12
CA ASP A 199 -7.55 2.18 18.86
C ASP A 199 -8.66 1.64 17.93
N THR A 200 -8.47 1.77 16.61
CA THR A 200 -9.44 1.33 15.60
C THR A 200 -9.15 -0.08 15.10
N PHE A 201 -10.19 -0.91 15.04
CA PHE A 201 -10.17 -2.23 14.41
C PHE A 201 -10.95 -2.19 13.10
N ASN A 202 -10.29 -2.51 11.98
CA ASN A 202 -10.90 -2.54 10.66
C ASN A 202 -10.79 -3.94 10.06
N PHE A 203 -11.80 -4.78 10.30
CA PHE A 203 -11.85 -6.14 9.80
C PHE A 203 -12.29 -6.16 8.34
N LEU A 204 -11.75 -7.11 7.56
CA LEU A 204 -12.16 -7.36 6.18
C LEU A 204 -12.09 -8.85 5.86
N TRP A 205 -12.85 -9.26 4.84
CA TRP A 205 -12.67 -10.52 4.12
C TRP A 205 -11.94 -10.30 2.80
#